data_AF-A0A1I5ABJ5-F1
#
_entry.id   AF-A0A1I5ABJ5-F1
#
_cell.length_a   1.000
_cell.length_b   1.000
_cell.length_c   1.000
_cell.angle_alpha   90.00
_cell.angle_beta   90.00
_cell.angle_gamma   90.00
#
_symmetry.space_group_name_H-M   'P 1'
#
loop_
_entity.id
_entity.type
_entity.pdbx_description
1 polymer ?
#
loop_
_entity_poly.entity_id
_entity_poly.type
_entity_poly.pdbx_seq_one_letter_code
_entity_poly.pdbx_strand_id
1 'polypeptide(L)'
;MQPQRRSKVIRTPERLSPLFQLCTIPFCASGPPELTLATVDDMDEKTRIALKNYDWMIRNRGPKDVTLDWDSDTLIYGDGGVDVSELLQQGFTPATD
;
A
#
# COMPACT_ATOMS: atom_id res chain seq x y z
N MET A 1 4.86 48.24 -4.57
CA MET A 1 4.62 47.75 -5.94
C MET A 1 5.88 47.98 -6.77
N GLN A 2 6.13 47.02 -7.66
CA GLN A 2 7.20 46.87 -8.66
C GLN A 2 8.59 46.35 -8.26
N PRO A 3 9.14 45.42 -9.08
CA PRO A 3 10.21 44.50 -8.70
C PRO A 3 11.51 44.73 -9.50
N GLN A 4 12.67 44.46 -8.90
CA GLN A 4 13.95 44.59 -9.61
C GLN A 4 14.47 43.22 -10.10
N ARG A 5 14.50 43.13 -11.43
CA ARG A 5 15.53 42.51 -12.29
C ARG A 5 15.79 41.00 -12.20
N ARG A 6 15.25 40.33 -13.22
CA ARG A 6 15.80 39.12 -13.84
C ARG A 6 17.29 39.31 -14.20
N SER A 7 18.12 38.36 -13.79
CA SER A 7 19.36 38.01 -14.49
C SER A 7 19.38 36.51 -14.76
N LYS A 8 19.80 36.19 -15.98
CA LYS A 8 19.64 34.93 -16.69
C LYS A 8 20.91 34.08 -16.52
N VAL A 9 20.72 32.81 -16.17
CA VAL A 9 21.45 31.60 -16.57
C VAL A 9 22.97 31.70 -16.80
N ILE A 10 23.75 30.96 -16.01
CA ILE A 10 24.95 30.25 -16.48
C ILE A 10 24.90 28.81 -15.94
N ARG A 11 24.99 27.83 -16.84
CA ARG A 11 25.04 26.40 -16.54
C ARG A 11 26.50 25.94 -16.37
N THR A 12 26.71 25.02 -15.42
CA THR A 12 27.63 23.85 -15.41
C THR A 12 29.16 24.09 -15.31
N PRO A 13 29.99 23.06 -15.03
CA PRO A 13 29.99 22.13 -13.87
C PRO A 13 31.43 21.82 -13.38
N GLU A 14 31.70 21.77 -12.08
CA GLU A 14 32.98 21.23 -11.55
C GLU A 14 32.61 20.37 -10.33
N ARG A 15 32.53 19.03 -10.49
CA ARG A 15 33.60 18.06 -10.21
C ARG A 15 34.18 18.17 -8.79
N LEU A 16 34.30 17.00 -8.15
CA LEU A 16 34.91 16.61 -6.87
C LEU A 16 33.83 15.99 -5.94
N SER A 17 33.79 14.71 -5.60
CA SER A 17 34.70 13.57 -5.79
C SER A 17 33.90 12.27 -5.52
N PRO A 18 34.19 11.14 -6.19
CA PRO A 18 33.59 9.84 -5.91
C PRO A 18 34.52 9.02 -5.01
N LEU A 19 34.32 9.05 -3.68
CA LEU A 19 35.05 8.20 -2.74
C LEU A 19 34.15 7.71 -1.58
N PHE A 20 32.99 7.16 -1.91
CA PHE A 20 32.29 6.23 -1.03
C PHE A 20 31.96 4.96 -1.79
N GLN A 21 33.02 4.25 -2.13
CA GLN A 21 32.96 2.88 -2.62
C GLN A 21 33.69 2.02 -1.60
N LEU A 22 32.95 1.08 -1.02
CA LEU A 22 33.36 -0.21 -0.41
C LEU A 22 32.53 -0.51 0.85
N CYS A 23 31.26 -0.84 0.66
CA CYS A 23 30.66 -1.90 1.46
C CYS A 23 30.48 -3.10 0.54
N THR A 24 31.58 -3.83 0.35
CA THR A 24 31.59 -5.14 -0.28
C THR A 24 30.88 -6.10 0.67
N ILE A 25 29.60 -6.35 0.45
CA ILE A 25 28.90 -7.49 1.05
C ILE A 25 29.20 -8.69 0.15
N PRO A 26 29.94 -9.71 0.59
CA PRO A 26 30.11 -10.93 -0.16
C PRO A 26 29.10 -11.93 0.36
N PHE A 27 27.86 -11.99 -0.15
CA PHE A 27 27.08 -13.21 0.04
C PHE A 27 25.91 -13.41 -0.91
N CYS A 28 25.88 -14.62 -1.45
CA CYS A 28 24.80 -15.32 -2.13
C CYS A 28 24.26 -14.74 -3.44
N ALA A 29 24.93 -15.16 -4.52
CA ALA A 29 24.24 -15.64 -5.71
C ALA A 29 23.30 -16.81 -5.34
N SER A 30 22.11 -16.51 -4.85
CA SER A 30 20.92 -17.30 -5.15
C SER A 30 20.08 -16.40 -6.04
N GLY A 31 19.76 -16.87 -7.25
CA GLY A 31 18.99 -16.10 -8.22
C GLY A 31 17.76 -15.46 -7.59
N PRO A 32 17.24 -14.34 -8.13
CA PRO A 32 16.00 -13.80 -7.62
C PRO A 32 15.01 -14.97 -7.57
N PRO A 33 14.34 -15.26 -6.44
CA PRO A 33 13.08 -15.97 -6.59
C PRO A 33 12.34 -15.11 -7.59
N GLU A 34 12.05 -15.69 -8.74
CA GLU A 34 11.17 -15.11 -9.73
C GLU A 34 9.97 -14.66 -8.92
N LEU A 35 9.90 -13.35 -8.64
CA LEU A 35 8.71 -12.71 -8.16
C LEU A 35 7.83 -12.76 -9.39
N THR A 36 7.28 -13.96 -9.65
CA THR A 36 6.10 -14.15 -10.44
C THR A 36 5.19 -13.06 -9.93
N LEU A 37 4.97 -12.07 -10.80
CA LEU A 37 3.90 -11.13 -10.64
C LEU A 37 2.68 -12.00 -10.38
N ALA A 38 2.35 -12.20 -9.10
CA ALA A 38 1.10 -12.81 -8.69
C ALA A 38 0.07 -11.78 -9.17
N THR A 39 -0.31 -11.96 -10.42
CA THR A 39 -1.26 -11.13 -11.11
C THR A 39 -2.52 -11.17 -10.27
N VAL A 40 -3.20 -10.04 -10.20
CA VAL A 40 -4.49 -9.87 -9.49
C VAL A 40 -5.52 -10.94 -9.91
N ASP A 41 -5.26 -11.65 -11.03
CA ASP A 41 -5.93 -12.86 -11.53
C ASP A 41 -5.94 -14.07 -10.58
N ASP A 42 -4.89 -14.31 -9.77
CA ASP A 42 -4.82 -15.48 -8.86
C ASP A 42 -5.39 -15.18 -7.46
N MET A 43 -6.15 -14.09 -7.33
CA MET A 43 -6.86 -13.80 -6.09
C MET A 43 -8.13 -14.62 -6.00
N ASP A 44 -8.20 -15.49 -4.98
CA ASP A 44 -9.39 -16.28 -4.68
C ASP A 44 -10.66 -15.41 -4.62
N GLU A 45 -11.79 -15.95 -5.09
CA GLU A 45 -13.06 -15.22 -5.10
C GLU A 45 -13.43 -14.69 -3.71
N LYS A 46 -13.17 -15.47 -2.65
CA LYS A 46 -13.46 -15.03 -1.28
C LYS A 46 -12.59 -13.86 -0.87
N THR A 47 -11.31 -13.88 -1.24
CA THR A 47 -10.39 -12.76 -1.00
C THR A 47 -10.87 -11.50 -1.72
N ARG A 48 -11.35 -11.62 -2.96
CA ARG A 48 -11.93 -10.50 -3.71
C ARG A 48 -13.20 -9.97 -3.05
N ILE A 49 -14.08 -10.83 -2.56
CA ILE A 49 -15.28 -10.44 -1.80
C ILE A 49 -14.89 -9.69 -0.53
N ALA A 50 -13.93 -10.20 0.24
CA ALA A 50 -13.45 -9.56 1.46
C ALA A 50 -12.89 -8.17 1.20
N LEU A 51 -12.07 -8.01 0.15
CA LEU A 51 -11.53 -6.70 -0.21
C LEU A 51 -12.63 -5.73 -0.66
N LYS A 52 -13.63 -6.18 -1.42
CA LYS A 52 -14.77 -5.33 -1.81
C LYS A 52 -15.58 -4.86 -0.60
N ASN A 53 -15.87 -5.78 0.32
CA ASN A 53 -16.58 -5.47 1.55
C ASN A 53 -15.79 -4.48 2.42
N TYR A 54 -14.50 -4.73 2.61
CA TYR A 54 -13.62 -3.84 3.38
C TYR A 54 -13.48 -2.45 2.73
N ASP A 55 -13.24 -2.38 1.41
CA ASP A 55 -13.15 -1.12 0.68
C ASP A 55 -14.44 -0.31 0.77
N TRP A 56 -15.61 -0.96 0.66
CA TRP A 56 -16.89 -0.29 0.85
C TRP A 56 -17.01 0.31 2.25
N MET A 57 -16.62 -0.43 3.29
CA MET A 57 -16.67 0.08 4.67
C MET A 57 -15.77 1.29 4.87
N ILE A 58 -14.53 1.24 4.38
CA ILE A 58 -13.58 2.35 4.48
C ILE A 58 -14.09 3.58 3.74
N ARG A 59 -14.71 3.42 2.57
CA ARG A 59 -15.25 4.54 1.78
C ARG A 59 -16.51 5.16 2.39
N ASN A 60 -17.40 4.36 2.96
CA ASN A 60 -18.70 4.84 3.44
C ASN A 60 -18.69 5.24 4.92
N ARG A 61 -17.92 4.55 5.77
CA ARG A 61 -17.81 4.85 7.21
C ARG A 61 -16.59 5.72 7.51
N GLY A 62 -15.53 5.56 6.73
CA GLY A 62 -14.28 6.29 6.88
C GLY A 62 -13.17 5.44 7.50
N PRO A 63 -11.90 5.74 7.20
CA PRO A 63 -10.75 4.95 7.64
C PRO A 63 -10.45 5.03 9.14
N LYS A 64 -11.12 5.94 9.87
CA LYS A 64 -10.98 6.06 11.33
C LYS A 64 -11.96 5.19 12.10
N ASP A 65 -13.07 4.84 11.46
CA ASP A 65 -14.20 4.13 12.09
C ASP A 65 -14.22 2.65 11.71
N VAL A 66 -13.21 2.18 10.99
CA VAL A 66 -13.04 0.79 10.56
C VAL A 66 -11.60 0.38 10.85
N THR A 67 -11.42 -0.63 11.70
CA THR A 67 -10.09 -1.12 12.09
C THR A 67 -10.08 -2.65 12.05
N LEU A 68 -9.04 -3.22 11.45
CA LEU A 68 -8.76 -4.65 11.52
C LEU A 68 -7.85 -4.92 12.71
N ASP A 69 -8.35 -5.65 13.69
CA ASP A 69 -7.57 -6.19 14.80
C ASP A 69 -7.15 -7.64 14.45
N TRP A 70 -5.90 -7.78 14.02
CA TRP A 70 -5.32 -9.07 13.64
C TRP A 70 -4.99 -9.95 14.84
N ASP A 71 -4.85 -9.39 16.03
CA ASP A 71 -4.54 -10.18 17.22
C ASP A 71 -5.78 -10.95 17.71
N SER A 72 -6.98 -10.43 17.43
CA SER A 72 -8.26 -11.04 17.80
C SER A 72 -9.08 -11.53 16.61
N ASP A 73 -8.53 -11.51 15.39
CA ASP A 73 -9.24 -11.81 14.14
C ASP A 73 -10.60 -11.07 14.03
N THR A 74 -10.64 -9.82 14.47
CA THR A 74 -11.88 -9.02 14.57
C THR A 74 -11.82 -7.76 13.70
N LEU A 75 -12.87 -7.50 12.93
CA LEU A 75 -13.12 -6.24 12.27
C LEU A 75 -13.99 -5.35 13.15
N ILE A 76 -13.40 -4.27 13.66
CA ILE A 76 -14.08 -3.28 14.49
C ILE A 76 -14.65 -2.19 13.58
N TYR A 77 -15.94 -1.91 13.71
CA TYR A 77 -16.59 -0.79 13.02
C TYR A 77 -17.77 -0.21 13.78
N GLY A 78 -17.87 1.12 13.81
CA GLY A 78 -18.87 1.81 14.64
C GLY A 78 -18.69 1.50 16.12
N ASP A 79 -19.77 1.09 16.79
CA ASP A 79 -19.76 0.76 18.24
C ASP A 79 -19.53 -0.75 18.53
N GLY A 80 -19.20 -1.55 17.51
CA GLY A 80 -19.07 -3.02 17.65
C GLY A 80 -17.92 -3.61 16.85
N GLY A 81 -17.85 -4.95 16.86
CA GLY A 81 -16.89 -5.72 16.07
C GLY A 81 -17.47 -7.07 15.65
N VAL A 82 -17.03 -7.56 14.49
CA VAL A 82 -17.40 -8.86 13.91
C VAL A 82 -16.15 -9.66 13.59
N ASP A 83 -16.27 -10.97 13.41
CA ASP A 83 -15.16 -11.81 12.99
C ASP A 83 -14.70 -11.42 11.57
N VAL A 84 -13.38 -11.42 11.33
CA VAL A 84 -12.81 -11.10 10.00
C VAL A 84 -13.34 -12.03 8.91
N SER A 85 -13.75 -13.25 9.25
CA SER A 85 -14.37 -14.20 8.31
C SER A 85 -15.70 -13.70 7.75
N GLU A 86 -16.41 -12.81 8.44
CA GLU A 86 -17.66 -12.22 7.91
C GLU A 86 -17.43 -11.38 6.66
N LEU A 87 -16.22 -10.83 6.47
CA LEU A 87 -15.85 -10.15 5.22
C LEU A 87 -15.92 -11.08 4.01
N LEU A 88 -15.78 -12.40 4.19
CA LEU A 88 -15.86 -13.38 3.11
C LEU A 88 -17.30 -13.64 2.67
N GLN A 89 -18.30 -13.15 3.42
CA GLN A 89 -19.70 -13.38 3.14
C GLN A 89 -20.22 -12.39 2.07
N GLN A 90 -20.88 -12.93 1.05
CA GLN A 90 -21.64 -12.12 0.08
C GLN A 90 -22.83 -11.47 0.78
N GLY A 91 -23.12 -10.22 0.42
CA GLY A 91 -24.18 -9.43 1.04
C GLY A 91 -23.85 -8.88 2.44
N PHE A 92 -22.64 -9.08 2.96
CA PHE A 92 -22.18 -8.43 4.20
C PHE A 92 -22.17 -6.90 4.05
N THR A 93 -21.84 -6.41 2.86
CA THR A 93 -22.06 -5.02 2.46
C THR A 93 -22.79 -4.97 1.12
N PRO A 94 -23.41 -3.82 0.77
CA PRO A 94 -24.02 -3.62 -0.55
C PRO A 94 -23.05 -3.75 -1.73
N ALA A 95 -21.73 -3.85 -1.51
CA ALA A 95 -20.75 -4.04 -2.58
C ALA A 95 -20.69 -5.48 -3.12
N THR A 96 -21.29 -6.44 -2.41
CA THR A 96 -21.25 -7.88 -2.74
C THR A 96 -22.63 -8.55 -2.67
N ASP A 97 -23.70 -7.76 -2.69
CA ASP A 97 -25.12 -8.18 -2.79
C ASP A 97 -25.47 -8.59 -4.24
#